data_AF-A0A4R6V1J3-F1
#
_entry.id   AF-A0A4R6V1J3-F1
#
_cell.length_a   1.000
_cell.length_b   1.000
_cell.length_c   1.000
_cell.angle_alpha   90.00
_cell.angle_beta   90.00
_cell.angle_gamma   90.00
#
_symmetry.space_group_name_H-M   'P 1'
#
loop_
_entity.id
_entity.type
_entity.pdbx_description
1 polymer ?
#
loop_
_entity_poly.entity_id
_entity_poly.type
_entity_poly.pdbx_seq_one_letter_code
_entity_poly.pdbx_strand_id
1 'polypeptide(L)'
;MDVHELADRVRRSSYGAAGADAVERQVTAIAARLAEYAEDFGYSPGSLGEEQAEVLAEVYLAERDVPVVEAEHIRDMYEAHEPGSVPHNDDIAVLAVDGDHWDDYAVMSSADAQHKGMVAVYHAGLLAERLNGAELTDELAEEIAWEVTSEVSPR
;
A
#
# COMPACT_ATOMS: atom_id res chain seq x y z
N MET A 1 10.21 -16.27 -18.72
CA MET A 1 9.79 -15.60 -17.49
C MET A 1 8.56 -16.29 -16.98
N ASP A 2 8.37 -16.46 -15.68
CA ASP A 2 7.09 -16.91 -15.12
C ASP A 2 6.31 -15.72 -14.53
N VAL A 3 5.05 -15.95 -14.15
CA VAL A 3 4.19 -14.91 -13.56
C VAL A 3 4.72 -14.36 -12.24
N HIS A 4 5.54 -15.09 -11.48
CA HIS A 4 6.13 -14.56 -10.24
C HIS A 4 7.27 -13.59 -10.54
N GLU A 5 8.12 -13.90 -11.51
CA GLU A 5 9.16 -12.98 -11.99
C GLU A 5 8.53 -11.72 -12.61
N LEU A 6 7.41 -11.86 -13.34
CA LEU A 6 6.64 -10.72 -13.85
C LEU A 6 6.00 -9.91 -12.73
N ALA A 7 5.41 -10.55 -11.73
CA ALA A 7 4.79 -9.91 -10.58
C ALA A 7 5.79 -9.06 -9.78
N ASP A 8 6.98 -9.60 -9.52
CA ASP A 8 8.07 -8.86 -8.86
C ASP A 8 8.50 -7.64 -9.68
N ARG A 9 8.59 -7.78 -11.01
CA ARG A 9 8.90 -6.66 -11.92
C ARG A 9 7.83 -5.57 -11.86
N VAL A 10 6.55 -5.95 -11.96
CA VAL A 10 5.40 -5.04 -11.87
C VAL A 10 5.38 -4.34 -10.52
N ARG A 11 5.65 -5.07 -9.42
CA ARG A 11 5.70 -4.51 -8.07
C ARG A 11 6.77 -3.42 -7.97
N ARG A 12 7.98 -3.70 -8.46
CA ARG A 12 9.11 -2.76 -8.39
C ARG A 12 8.90 -1.48 -9.20
N SER A 13 8.12 -1.53 -10.28
CA SER A 13 7.79 -0.33 -11.05
C SER A 13 6.59 0.45 -10.50
N SER A 14 5.77 -0.19 -9.67
CA SER A 14 4.44 0.31 -9.31
C SER A 14 4.24 0.66 -7.86
N TYR A 15 5.08 0.21 -6.94
CA TYR A 15 4.94 0.44 -5.51
C TYR A 15 6.25 0.97 -4.92
N GLY A 16 6.13 1.81 -3.91
CA GLY A 16 7.23 2.40 -3.15
C GLY A 16 7.94 1.41 -2.22
N ALA A 17 8.65 1.96 -1.24
CA ALA A 17 9.28 1.15 -0.19
C ALA A 17 8.22 0.49 0.69
N ALA A 18 8.47 -0.77 1.09
CA ALA A 18 7.59 -1.53 1.98
C ALA A 18 8.39 -2.59 2.74
N GLY A 19 7.83 -3.12 3.82
CA GLY A 19 8.41 -4.24 4.57
C GLY A 19 8.48 -5.54 3.75
N ALA A 20 9.40 -6.44 4.10
CA ALA A 20 9.60 -7.69 3.37
C ALA A 20 8.31 -8.53 3.27
N ASP A 21 7.55 -8.61 4.37
CA ASP A 21 6.28 -9.34 4.39
C ASP A 21 5.22 -8.68 3.48
N ALA A 22 5.20 -7.34 3.38
CA ALA A 22 4.30 -6.64 2.47
C ALA A 22 4.67 -6.89 1.01
N VAL A 23 5.97 -6.85 0.69
CA VAL A 23 6.48 -7.19 -0.64
C VAL A 23 6.09 -8.62 -1.03
N GLU A 24 6.30 -9.60 -0.15
CA GLU A 24 5.96 -11.01 -0.43
C GLU A 24 4.47 -11.19 -0.69
N ARG A 25 3.61 -10.55 0.11
CA ARG A 25 2.15 -10.58 -0.08
C ARG A 25 1.76 -9.99 -1.42
N GLN A 26 2.27 -8.81 -1.76
CA GLN A 26 1.97 -8.13 -3.03
C GLN A 26 2.40 -8.95 -4.24
N VAL A 27 3.62 -9.48 -4.23
CA VAL A 27 4.12 -10.30 -5.34
C VAL A 27 3.26 -11.54 -5.52
N THR A 28 2.79 -12.15 -4.43
CA THR A 28 1.89 -13.31 -4.48
C THR A 28 0.53 -12.93 -5.08
N ALA A 29 -0.07 -11.83 -4.62
CA ALA A 29 -1.34 -11.30 -5.12
C ALA A 29 -1.29 -11.00 -6.63
N ILE A 30 -0.26 -10.25 -7.04
CA ILE A 30 -0.03 -9.86 -8.42
C ILE A 30 0.18 -11.12 -9.28
N ALA A 31 0.98 -12.09 -8.82
CA ALA A 31 1.24 -13.32 -9.56
C ALA A 31 -0.03 -14.16 -9.75
N ALA A 32 -0.90 -14.25 -8.73
CA ALA A 32 -2.18 -14.95 -8.82
C ALA A 32 -3.07 -14.29 -9.89
N ARG A 33 -3.20 -12.97 -9.87
CA ARG A 33 -4.00 -12.23 -10.85
C ARG A 33 -3.43 -12.33 -12.28
N LEU A 34 -2.11 -12.24 -12.42
CA LEU A 34 -1.43 -12.45 -13.71
C LEU A 34 -1.60 -13.88 -14.23
N ALA A 35 -1.69 -14.88 -13.36
CA ALA A 35 -1.96 -16.25 -13.75
C ALA A 35 -3.38 -16.41 -14.30
N GLU A 36 -4.38 -15.78 -13.67
CA GLU A 36 -5.77 -15.75 -14.18
C GLU A 36 -5.82 -15.11 -15.58
N TYR A 37 -5.18 -13.96 -15.77
CA TYR A 37 -5.09 -13.33 -17.10
C TYR A 37 -4.36 -14.21 -18.11
N ALA A 38 -3.26 -14.86 -17.71
CA ALA A 38 -2.53 -15.76 -18.57
C ALA A 38 -3.43 -16.92 -19.03
N GLU A 39 -4.24 -17.50 -18.13
CA GLU A 39 -5.22 -18.53 -18.49
C GLU A 39 -6.28 -18.00 -19.46
N ASP A 40 -6.83 -16.82 -19.21
CA ASP A 40 -7.83 -16.17 -20.08
C ASP A 40 -7.30 -15.89 -21.50
N PHE A 41 -6.03 -15.51 -21.62
CA PHE A 41 -5.36 -15.29 -22.91
C PHE A 41 -4.78 -16.58 -23.53
N GLY A 42 -4.86 -17.72 -22.85
CA GLY A 42 -4.31 -19.00 -23.32
C GLY A 42 -2.78 -19.08 -23.29
N TYR A 43 -2.13 -18.30 -22.43
CA TYR A 43 -0.70 -18.32 -22.17
C TYR A 43 -0.33 -19.36 -21.11
N SER A 44 0.94 -19.77 -21.06
CA SER A 44 1.46 -20.64 -20.02
C SER A 44 2.04 -19.80 -18.88
N PRO A 45 1.45 -19.79 -17.66
CA PRO A 45 1.92 -18.94 -16.56
C PRO A 45 3.37 -19.22 -16.14
N GLY A 46 3.85 -20.46 -16.32
CA GLY A 46 5.22 -20.86 -15.99
C GLY A 46 6.25 -20.56 -17.08
N SER A 47 5.84 -20.05 -18.25
CA SER A 47 6.74 -19.83 -19.38
C SER A 47 6.18 -18.80 -20.36
N LEU A 48 6.16 -17.54 -19.92
CA LEU A 48 5.80 -16.39 -20.72
C LEU A 48 6.96 -15.95 -21.61
N GLY A 49 6.64 -15.66 -22.87
CA GLY A 49 7.47 -14.84 -23.76
C GLY A 49 7.41 -13.36 -23.37
N GLU A 50 8.35 -12.56 -23.88
CA GLU A 50 8.47 -11.13 -23.53
C GLU A 50 7.20 -10.34 -23.88
N GLU A 51 6.69 -10.48 -25.10
CA GLU A 51 5.46 -9.80 -25.54
C GLU A 51 4.23 -10.20 -24.71
N GLN A 52 4.12 -11.48 -24.33
CA GLN A 52 3.05 -11.97 -23.45
C GLN A 52 3.15 -11.34 -22.06
N ALA A 53 4.37 -11.22 -21.53
CA ALA A 53 4.60 -10.63 -20.22
C ALA A 53 4.26 -9.13 -20.21
N GLU A 54 4.56 -8.39 -21.28
CA GLU A 54 4.17 -6.98 -21.40
C GLU A 54 2.66 -6.81 -21.47
N VAL A 55 1.95 -7.61 -22.28
CA VAL A 55 0.48 -7.56 -22.36
C VAL A 55 -0.16 -7.85 -21.00
N LEU A 56 0.30 -8.87 -20.28
CA LEU A 56 -0.23 -9.20 -18.96
C LEU A 56 0.04 -8.09 -17.94
N ALA A 57 1.22 -7.46 -17.98
CA ALA A 57 1.53 -6.33 -17.12
C ALA A 57 0.62 -5.12 -17.42
N GLU A 58 0.41 -4.78 -18.69
CA GLU A 58 -0.47 -3.69 -19.09
C GLU A 58 -1.91 -3.90 -18.62
N VAL A 59 -2.45 -5.11 -18.82
CA VAL A 59 -3.80 -5.45 -18.37
C VAL A 59 -3.91 -5.36 -16.85
N TYR A 60 -2.96 -5.94 -16.11
CA TYR A 60 -2.95 -5.83 -14.66
C TYR A 60 -2.93 -4.38 -14.18
N LEU A 61 -2.06 -3.53 -14.76
CA LEU A 61 -1.96 -2.13 -14.39
C LEU A 61 -3.21 -1.32 -14.71
N ALA A 62 -3.93 -1.68 -15.79
CA ALA A 62 -5.15 -0.99 -16.20
C ALA A 62 -6.38 -1.40 -15.36
N GLU A 63 -6.43 -2.65 -14.89
CA GLU A 63 -7.58 -3.19 -14.15
C GLU A 63 -7.40 -3.19 -12.64
N ARG A 64 -6.17 -3.01 -12.14
CA ARG A 64 -5.94 -3.03 -10.68
C ARG A 64 -6.70 -1.89 -10.01
N ASP A 65 -7.31 -2.24 -8.89
CA ASP A 65 -7.65 -1.26 -7.87
C ASP A 65 -6.51 -1.24 -6.84
N VAL A 66 -6.18 -0.05 -6.35
CA VAL A 66 -5.13 0.12 -5.34
C VAL A 66 -5.67 1.06 -4.28
N PRO A 67 -5.67 0.67 -2.98
CA PRO A 67 -5.98 1.63 -1.93
C PRO A 67 -5.01 2.79 -2.00
N VAL A 68 -5.50 4.00 -2.21
CA VAL A 68 -4.65 5.19 -2.29
C VAL A 68 -4.75 5.95 -0.99
N VAL A 69 -3.75 5.85 -0.12
CA VAL A 69 -3.60 6.82 0.97
C VAL A 69 -3.22 8.16 0.35
N GLU A 70 -4.02 9.18 0.62
CA GLU A 70 -3.73 10.54 0.13
C GLU A 70 -2.90 11.35 1.13
N ALA A 71 -2.15 12.34 0.63
CA ALA A 71 -1.36 13.26 1.44
C ALA A 71 -2.21 14.03 2.47
N GLU A 72 -3.49 14.28 2.18
CA GLU A 72 -4.42 14.89 3.14
C GLU A 72 -4.58 14.05 4.42
N HIS A 73 -4.61 12.72 4.31
CA HIS A 73 -4.70 11.86 5.50
C HIS A 73 -3.46 11.94 6.37
N ILE A 74 -2.28 12.09 5.77
CA ILE A 74 -1.03 12.31 6.52
C ILE A 74 -1.05 13.66 7.22
N ARG A 75 -1.59 14.71 6.57
CA ARG A 75 -1.77 16.03 7.20
C ARG A 75 -2.77 15.96 8.35
N ASP A 76 -3.91 15.30 8.17
CA ASP A 76 -4.92 15.12 9.22
C ASP A 76 -4.31 14.43 10.45
N MET A 77 -3.49 13.38 10.25
CA MET A 77 -2.76 12.74 11.34
C MET A 77 -1.76 13.67 12.03
N TYR A 78 -1.04 14.51 11.26
CA TYR A 78 -0.10 15.48 11.79
C TYR A 78 -0.80 16.59 12.61
N GLU A 79 -1.99 17.02 12.17
CA GLU A 79 -2.78 18.09 12.78
C GLU A 79 -3.71 17.62 13.91
N ALA A 80 -3.86 16.31 14.13
CA ALA A 80 -4.70 15.73 15.16
C ALA A 80 -4.25 16.04 16.62
N HIS A 81 -3.08 16.68 16.78
CA HIS A 81 -2.45 16.95 18.07
C HIS A 81 -2.34 18.45 18.39
N GLU A 82 -1.87 18.78 19.59
CA GLU A 82 -1.65 20.18 19.99
C GLU A 82 -0.76 20.91 18.98
N PRO A 83 -1.13 22.14 18.54
CA PRO A 83 -0.36 22.89 17.54
C PRO A 83 1.13 22.97 17.88
N GLY A 84 1.98 22.53 16.94
CA GLY A 84 3.44 22.53 17.10
C GLY A 84 4.02 21.25 17.73
N SER A 85 3.20 20.23 17.97
CA SER A 85 3.64 18.93 18.51
C SER A 85 3.78 17.91 17.40
N VAL A 86 4.94 17.23 17.34
CA VAL A 86 5.10 16.04 16.50
C VAL A 86 4.28 14.89 17.12
N PRO A 87 3.51 14.12 16.31
CA PRO A 87 2.58 13.10 16.79
C PRO A 87 3.25 11.92 17.53
N HIS A 88 3.53 12.03 18.83
CA HIS A 88 4.03 10.91 19.64
C HIS A 88 2.89 10.20 20.40
N ASN A 89 1.88 9.74 19.67
CA ASN A 89 0.75 9.02 20.25
C ASN A 89 0.28 7.91 19.30
N ASP A 90 0.18 6.69 19.82
CA ASP A 90 -0.12 5.51 19.01
C ASP A 90 -1.63 5.23 18.92
N ASP A 91 -2.45 6.05 19.61
CA ASP A 91 -3.84 5.76 19.91
C ASP A 91 -4.86 6.73 19.31
N ILE A 92 -4.48 7.99 19.03
CA ILE A 92 -5.45 9.05 18.70
C ILE A 92 -5.75 9.18 17.20
N ALA A 93 -4.77 8.89 16.33
CA ALA A 93 -4.94 8.93 14.88
C ALA A 93 -4.11 7.81 14.23
N VAL A 94 -4.83 6.84 13.66
CA VAL A 94 -4.28 5.73 12.89
C VAL A 94 -4.98 5.65 11.54
N LEU A 95 -4.22 5.32 10.51
CA LEU A 95 -4.78 4.77 9.28
C LEU A 95 -5.13 3.32 9.56
N ALA A 96 -6.42 3.00 9.44
CA ALA A 96 -6.93 1.66 9.62
C ALA A 96 -7.60 1.16 8.35
N VAL A 97 -7.38 -0.11 8.03
CA VAL A 97 -7.98 -0.82 6.88
C VAL A 97 -8.83 -1.98 7.37
N ASP A 98 -9.88 -2.31 6.62
CA ASP A 98 -10.55 -3.59 6.81
C ASP A 98 -9.61 -4.71 6.31
N GLY A 99 -9.32 -5.68 7.17
CA GLY A 99 -8.43 -6.80 6.84
C GLY A 99 -8.98 -7.73 5.75
N ASP A 100 -10.28 -7.65 5.47
CA ASP A 100 -10.97 -8.36 4.39
C ASP A 100 -11.21 -7.47 3.16
N HIS A 101 -11.13 -6.13 3.30
CA HIS A 101 -11.33 -5.14 2.23
C HIS A 101 -10.25 -4.06 2.32
N TRP A 102 -9.08 -4.35 1.75
CA TRP A 102 -7.90 -3.48 1.84
C TRP A 102 -8.00 -2.20 1.01
N ASP A 103 -9.00 -2.09 0.13
CA ASP A 103 -9.22 -0.97 -0.78
C ASP A 103 -9.77 0.27 -0.07
N ASP A 104 -10.36 0.08 1.13
CA ASP A 104 -10.94 1.15 1.94
C ASP A 104 -10.13 1.36 3.23
N TYR A 105 -9.81 2.62 3.51
CA TYR A 105 -9.17 3.03 4.76
C TYR A 105 -9.92 4.16 5.44
N ALA A 106 -9.68 4.31 6.73
CA ALA A 106 -10.21 5.43 7.52
C ALA A 106 -9.20 5.89 8.55
N VAL A 107 -9.15 7.20 8.76
CA VAL A 107 -8.43 7.81 9.89
C VAL A 107 -9.33 7.76 11.12
N MET A 108 -8.89 7.07 12.17
CA MET A 108 -9.64 6.97 13.43
C MET A 108 -8.71 6.71 14.62
N SER A 109 -9.27 6.54 15.83
CA SER A 109 -8.49 6.10 16.99
C SER A 109 -8.12 4.61 16.91
N SER A 110 -7.01 4.19 17.53
CA SER A 110 -6.59 2.78 17.58
C SER A 110 -7.65 1.91 18.25
N ALA A 111 -8.30 2.43 19.29
CA ALA A 111 -9.37 1.76 20.02
C ALA A 111 -10.62 1.56 19.16
N ASP A 112 -11.01 2.55 18.35
CA ASP A 112 -12.14 2.42 17.43
C ASP A 112 -11.83 1.43 16.31
N ALA A 113 -10.61 1.46 15.76
CA ALA A 113 -10.16 0.50 14.77
C ALA A 113 -10.26 -0.93 15.32
N GLN A 114 -9.72 -1.16 16.53
CA GLN A 114 -9.82 -2.46 17.21
C GLN A 114 -11.27 -2.87 17.46
N HIS A 115 -12.13 -1.94 17.90
CA HIS A 115 -13.55 -2.21 18.15
C HIS A 115 -14.29 -2.61 16.86
N LYS A 116 -13.90 -2.03 15.72
CA LYS A 116 -14.43 -2.32 14.39
C LYS A 116 -13.77 -3.54 13.73
N GLY A 117 -12.75 -4.13 14.35
CA GLY A 117 -11.99 -5.25 13.78
C GLY A 117 -11.06 -4.85 12.62
N MET A 118 -10.75 -3.56 12.48
CA MET A 118 -9.86 -3.03 11.47
C MET A 118 -8.39 -3.16 11.91
N VAL A 119 -7.48 -3.24 10.94
CA VAL A 119 -6.04 -3.31 11.15
C VAL A 119 -5.47 -1.91 11.07
N ALA A 120 -4.85 -1.42 12.15
CA ALA A 120 -4.07 -0.18 12.11
C ALA A 120 -2.74 -0.46 11.38
N VAL A 121 -2.50 0.23 10.28
CA VAL A 121 -1.36 0.00 9.38
C VAL A 121 -0.34 1.14 9.40
N TYR A 122 -0.77 2.31 9.85
CA TYR A 122 0.11 3.44 10.09
C TYR A 122 -0.43 4.28 11.24
N HIS A 123 0.44 4.81 12.08
CA HIS A 123 0.05 5.59 13.26
C HIS A 123 0.95 6.80 13.44
N ALA A 124 0.45 7.73 14.25
CA ALA A 124 1.07 9.00 14.56
C ALA A 124 2.54 8.84 15.02
N GLY A 125 2.83 7.86 15.89
CA GLY A 125 4.20 7.54 16.33
C GLY A 125 5.18 7.21 15.19
N LEU A 126 4.76 6.43 14.18
CA LEU A 126 5.60 6.15 12.99
C LEU A 126 5.83 7.41 12.15
N LEU A 127 4.78 8.25 12.02
CA LEU A 127 4.91 9.55 11.36
C LEU A 127 5.93 10.45 12.09
N ALA A 128 5.92 10.46 13.42
CA ALA A 128 6.89 11.22 14.21
C ALA A 128 8.33 10.74 13.99
N GLU A 129 8.55 9.43 13.98
CA GLU A 129 9.85 8.82 13.67
C GLU A 129 10.30 9.16 12.26
N ARG A 130 9.38 9.12 11.28
CA ARG A 130 9.64 9.43 9.88
C ARG A 130 10.00 10.90 9.65
N LEU A 131 9.34 11.81 10.36
CA LEU A 131 9.65 13.24 10.32
C LEU A 131 10.99 13.53 10.99
N ASN A 132 11.33 12.86 12.08
CA ASN A 132 12.59 13.04 12.83
C ASN A 132 12.93 14.53 13.08
N GLY A 133 11.92 15.32 13.43
CA GLY A 133 12.04 16.77 13.67
C GLY A 133 12.04 17.66 12.42
N ALA A 134 11.84 17.10 11.23
CA ALA A 134 11.58 17.87 10.01
C ALA A 134 10.13 18.40 9.97
N GLU A 135 9.92 19.45 9.20
CA GLU A 135 8.59 19.97 8.87
C GLU A 135 7.91 19.05 7.84
N LEU A 136 6.61 18.82 7.99
CA LEU A 136 5.81 18.09 7.00
C LEU A 136 5.52 19.00 5.80
N THR A 137 6.27 18.82 4.72
CA THR A 137 6.00 19.48 3.44
C THR A 137 4.98 18.70 2.62
N ASP A 138 4.39 19.34 1.60
CA ASP A 138 3.46 18.66 0.68
C ASP A 138 4.12 17.46 -0.02
N GLU A 139 5.35 17.62 -0.50
CA GLU A 139 6.11 16.55 -1.14
C GLU A 139 6.39 15.38 -0.18
N LEU A 140 6.72 15.67 1.08
CA LEU A 140 6.96 14.63 2.08
C LEU A 140 5.66 13.93 2.50
N ALA A 141 4.54 14.66 2.57
CA ALA A 141 3.24 14.07 2.82
C ALA A 141 2.82 13.12 1.70
N GLU A 142 3.06 13.48 0.44
CA GLU A 142 2.84 12.63 -0.72
C GLU A 142 3.75 11.39 -0.70
N GLU A 143 5.03 11.54 -0.37
CA GLU A 143 5.98 10.44 -0.24
C GLU A 143 5.54 9.43 0.84
N ILE A 144 5.18 9.92 2.03
CA ILE A 144 4.72 9.07 3.14
C ILE A 144 3.40 8.38 2.76
N ALA A 145 2.45 9.11 2.17
CA ALA A 145 1.19 8.53 1.74
C ALA A 145 1.40 7.40 0.72
N TRP A 146 2.38 7.56 -0.18
CA TRP A 146 2.79 6.53 -1.12
C TRP A 146 3.46 5.32 -0.45
N GLU A 147 4.34 5.55 0.53
CA GLU A 147 4.95 4.48 1.34
C GLU A 147 3.87 3.68 2.09
N VAL A 148 2.92 4.35 2.73
CA VAL A 148 1.81 3.67 3.44
C VAL A 148 0.94 2.90 2.46
N THR A 149 0.57 3.50 1.33
CA THR A 149 -0.12 2.80 0.23
C THR A 149 0.63 1.53 -0.16
N SER A 150 1.95 1.59 -0.25
CA SER A 150 2.82 0.46 -0.60
C SER A 150 2.97 -0.57 0.52
N GLU A 151 2.61 -0.27 1.77
CA GLU A 151 2.57 -1.25 2.86
C GLU A 151 1.23 -2.00 2.89
N VAL A 152 0.15 -1.35 2.42
CA VAL A 152 -1.25 -1.82 2.51
C VAL A 152 -1.82 -2.37 1.21
N SER A 153 -1.16 -2.12 0.07
CA SER A 153 -1.60 -2.59 -1.26
C SER A 153 -1.71 -4.13 -1.35
N PRO A 154 -2.58 -4.66 -2.23
CA PRO A 154 -3.48 -5.77 -1.91
C PRO A 154 -2.86 -7.16 -1.74
N ARG A 155 -3.69 -8.03 -1.14
CA ARG A 155 -3.58 -9.50 -0.99
C ARG A 155 -4.00 -10.26 -2.24
#